data_AF-A0A5B7R873-F1
#
_entry.id   AF-A0A5B7R873-F1
#
_cell.length_a   1.000
_cell.length_b   1.000
_cell.length_c   1.000
_cell.angle_alpha   90.00
_cell.angle_beta   90.00
_cell.angle_gamma   90.00
#
_symmetry.space_group_name_H-M   'P 1'
#
loop_
_entity.id
_entity.type
_entity.pdbx_description
1 polymer ?
#
loop_
_entity_poly.entity_id
_entity_poly.type
_entity_poly.pdbx_seq_one_letter_code
_entity_poly.pdbx_strand_id
1 'polypeptide(L)'
;MALTPTLRPRAGAAIVALLLAGVALTGCGSDDDGDAGEPTSGSPSASASETPGDTPSEPPSDPEAPGGSATPSETGEPTPSTTPVPEGTPACAEVWVDGASLPRTYAGCAEGETFVAPDRLGCSSGQRIVRYADRFYAVAGSDVTETSGPLAQDPDYGDAVARCRG
;
A
#
# COMPACT_ATOMS: atom_id res chain seq x y z
N MET A 1 43.48 -11.50 29.10
CA MET A 1 43.15 -12.04 27.76
C MET A 1 42.17 -11.08 27.13
N ALA A 2 42.65 -10.19 26.25
CA ALA A 2 41.83 -9.17 25.59
C ALA A 2 41.40 -9.70 24.21
N LEU A 3 40.10 -9.75 23.95
CA LEU A 3 39.52 -10.10 22.66
C LEU A 3 39.22 -8.80 21.92
N THR A 4 40.00 -8.53 20.86
CA THR A 4 39.78 -7.41 19.94
C THR A 4 38.68 -7.76 18.95
N PRO A 5 37.61 -6.94 18.82
CA PRO A 5 36.61 -7.13 17.77
C PRO A 5 37.15 -6.62 16.43
N THR A 6 37.19 -7.49 15.43
CA THR A 6 37.49 -7.14 14.03
C THR A 6 36.26 -6.48 13.40
N LEU A 7 36.24 -5.15 13.32
CA LEU A 7 35.30 -4.40 12.47
C LEU A 7 35.57 -4.71 10.98
N ARG A 8 34.55 -5.20 10.26
CA ARG A 8 34.59 -5.29 8.79
C ARG A 8 34.09 -3.96 8.20
N PRO A 9 34.88 -3.24 7.40
CA PRO A 9 34.40 -2.09 6.65
C PRO A 9 33.55 -2.58 5.47
N ARG A 10 32.26 -2.20 5.42
CA ARG A 10 31.51 -2.23 4.16
C ARG A 10 31.89 -0.99 3.37
N ALA A 11 32.81 -1.18 2.44
CA ALA A 11 33.20 -0.17 1.46
C ALA A 11 32.00 0.18 0.58
N GLY A 12 31.76 1.49 0.43
CA GLY A 12 30.73 2.03 -0.45
C GLY A 12 31.05 1.81 -1.93
N ALA A 13 30.00 1.86 -2.74
CA ALA A 13 30.10 2.09 -4.17
C ALA A 13 29.16 3.25 -4.51
N ALA A 14 29.70 4.47 -4.42
CA ALA A 14 29.15 5.61 -5.15
C ALA A 14 29.51 5.38 -6.62
N ILE A 15 28.53 5.12 -7.49
CA ILE A 15 28.76 5.13 -8.93
C ILE A 15 28.27 6.45 -9.51
N VAL A 16 29.28 7.14 -10.00
CA VAL A 16 29.35 8.45 -10.65
C VAL A 16 28.42 8.57 -11.85
N ALA A 17 27.82 9.75 -11.97
CA ALA A 17 27.03 10.21 -13.11
C ALA A 17 27.88 10.47 -14.37
N LEU A 18 27.15 10.65 -15.48
CA LEU A 18 27.53 11.10 -16.84
C LEU A 18 27.91 10.02 -17.87
N LEU A 19 27.03 9.87 -18.87
CA LEU A 19 27.38 10.15 -20.26
C LEU A 19 26.11 10.48 -21.07
N LEU A 20 26.09 11.70 -21.62
CA LEU A 20 25.19 12.12 -22.69
C LEU A 20 25.54 11.38 -23.98
N ALA A 21 24.56 10.79 -24.65
CA ALA A 21 24.58 10.61 -26.11
C ALA A 21 23.14 10.49 -26.62
N GLY A 22 22.71 11.48 -27.40
CA GLY A 22 21.44 11.44 -28.11
C GLY A 22 21.50 10.48 -29.31
N VAL A 23 20.39 9.80 -29.56
CA VAL A 23 20.06 9.23 -30.87
C VAL A 23 18.59 9.55 -31.14
N ALA A 24 18.36 10.54 -32.00
CA ALA A 24 17.11 10.69 -32.72
C ALA A 24 17.17 9.74 -33.92
N LEU A 25 16.30 8.72 -33.98
CA LEU A 25 16.01 7.98 -35.19
C LEU A 25 14.51 7.69 -35.25
N THR A 26 13.89 8.42 -36.16
CA THR A 26 12.59 8.22 -36.79
C THR A 26 12.44 6.79 -37.31
N GLY A 27 11.45 6.06 -36.80
CA GLY A 27 10.97 4.79 -37.36
C GLY A 27 9.55 4.95 -37.88
N CYS A 28 9.44 5.50 -39.09
CA CYS A 28 8.23 5.54 -39.90
C CYS A 28 8.35 4.46 -40.97
N GLY A 29 7.29 3.68 -41.19
CA GLY A 29 7.12 2.86 -42.38
C GLY A 29 6.43 1.52 -42.08
N SER A 30 5.55 1.00 -42.92
CA SER A 30 4.69 1.54 -43.99
C SER A 30 3.82 0.33 -44.40
N ASP A 31 2.51 0.57 -44.50
CA ASP A 31 1.56 0.06 -45.50
C ASP A 31 1.66 -1.41 -45.99
N ASP A 32 0.57 -2.18 -45.79
CA ASP A 32 0.16 -3.24 -46.72
C ASP A 32 -1.38 -3.35 -46.77
N ASP A 33 -1.87 -3.55 -47.99
CA ASP A 33 -3.15 -3.14 -48.54
C ASP A 33 -4.33 -4.09 -48.33
N GLY A 34 -5.54 -3.50 -48.24
CA GLY A 34 -6.71 -3.92 -49.01
C GLY A 34 -7.62 -5.03 -48.47
N ASP A 35 -8.75 -4.64 -47.90
CA ASP A 35 -10.03 -5.29 -48.25
C ASP A 35 -11.18 -4.27 -48.24
N ALA A 36 -11.89 -4.22 -49.37
CA ALA A 36 -12.96 -3.27 -49.65
C ALA A 36 -14.30 -3.83 -49.12
N GLY A 37 -14.90 -3.13 -48.17
CA GLY A 37 -16.27 -3.36 -47.71
C GLY A 37 -17.01 -2.04 -47.49
N GLU A 38 -18.14 -1.90 -48.17
CA GLU A 38 -18.94 -0.71 -48.45
C GLU A 38 -19.41 0.17 -47.26
N PRO A 39 -19.78 1.45 -47.54
CA PRO A 39 -20.15 2.43 -46.52
C PRO A 39 -21.59 2.23 -46.03
N THR A 40 -21.76 1.89 -44.77
CA THR A 40 -23.03 2.10 -44.07
C THR A 40 -23.00 3.45 -43.36
N SER A 41 -23.48 4.46 -44.09
CA SER A 41 -24.07 5.66 -43.52
C SER A 41 -25.21 5.25 -42.58
N GLY A 42 -25.02 5.49 -41.29
CA GLY A 42 -26.00 5.20 -40.24
C GLY A 42 -25.93 6.22 -39.13
N SER A 43 -26.35 7.45 -39.44
CA SER A 43 -26.71 8.45 -38.43
C SER A 43 -28.19 8.27 -38.08
N PRO A 44 -28.51 8.04 -36.80
CA PRO A 44 -29.54 8.85 -36.14
C PRO A 44 -29.00 9.37 -34.80
N SER A 45 -28.97 10.68 -34.56
CA SER A 45 -30.09 11.56 -34.20
C SER A 45 -30.87 11.09 -32.97
N ALA A 46 -30.62 11.85 -31.89
CA ALA A 46 -31.49 12.19 -30.76
C ALA A 46 -31.99 11.09 -29.82
N SER A 47 -31.68 11.25 -28.52
CA SER A 47 -32.71 11.60 -27.53
C SER A 47 -32.06 12.13 -26.26
N ALA A 48 -32.43 13.37 -25.92
CA ALA A 48 -32.35 13.89 -24.58
C ALA A 48 -33.26 13.05 -23.66
N SER A 49 -32.86 12.87 -22.41
CA SER A 49 -33.79 12.63 -21.32
C SER A 49 -33.19 13.25 -20.07
N GLU A 50 -33.73 14.41 -19.76
CA GLU A 50 -33.62 15.04 -18.45
C GLU A 50 -34.45 14.21 -17.46
N THR A 51 -33.89 13.97 -16.28
CA THR A 51 -34.70 13.68 -15.09
C THR A 51 -34.12 14.50 -13.94
N PRO A 52 -34.84 15.53 -13.48
CA PRO A 52 -34.58 16.18 -12.21
C PRO A 52 -35.03 15.23 -11.09
N GLY A 53 -34.08 14.83 -10.24
CA GLY A 53 -34.35 14.12 -9.00
C GLY A 53 -34.12 15.04 -7.80
N ASP A 54 -35.01 16.01 -7.62
CA ASP A 54 -35.14 16.74 -6.36
C ASP A 54 -36.19 16.03 -5.51
N THR A 55 -35.78 15.41 -4.41
CA THR A 55 -36.60 15.35 -3.18
C THR A 55 -35.69 15.01 -2.00
N PRO A 56 -35.49 15.95 -1.05
CA PRO A 56 -35.01 15.67 0.29
C PRO A 56 -36.07 14.86 1.06
N SER A 57 -35.70 13.73 1.65
CA SER A 57 -36.52 13.05 2.66
C SER A 57 -35.88 13.22 4.03
N GLU A 58 -36.65 13.87 4.88
CA GLU A 58 -36.45 14.23 6.28
C GLU A 58 -36.03 13.03 7.15
N PRO A 59 -35.19 13.23 8.19
CA PRO A 59 -34.92 12.21 9.20
C PRO A 59 -36.14 12.01 10.13
N PRO A 60 -36.52 10.78 10.48
CA PRO A 60 -37.46 10.55 11.56
C PRO A 60 -36.81 10.93 12.90
N SER A 61 -37.47 11.84 13.63
CA SER A 61 -37.20 12.10 15.06
C SER A 61 -37.65 10.92 15.93
N ASP A 62 -36.85 10.68 16.97
CA ASP A 62 -36.89 9.66 18.03
C ASP A 62 -38.24 9.27 18.65
N PRO A 63 -38.26 8.13 19.37
CA PRO A 63 -38.41 8.27 20.83
C PRO A 63 -37.37 7.47 21.66
N GLU A 64 -36.65 8.22 22.50
CA GLU A 64 -36.43 8.01 23.94
C GLU A 64 -36.27 6.57 24.51
N ALA A 65 -35.03 6.26 24.89
CA ALA A 65 -34.50 5.59 26.09
C ALA A 65 -35.33 4.53 26.88
N PRO A 66 -34.63 3.52 27.45
CA PRO A 66 -34.23 3.74 28.84
C PRO A 66 -32.75 3.48 29.11
N GLY A 67 -32.28 4.18 30.14
CA GLY A 67 -30.95 4.07 30.71
C GLY A 67 -30.48 2.63 30.91
N GLY A 68 -29.39 2.31 30.23
CA GLY A 68 -28.40 1.36 30.71
C GLY A 68 -27.19 2.14 31.18
N SER A 69 -27.20 2.58 32.44
CA SER A 69 -25.96 2.84 33.18
C SER A 69 -25.16 1.54 33.20
N ALA A 70 -24.38 1.28 32.15
CA ALA A 70 -23.21 0.45 32.26
C ALA A 70 -22.08 1.40 32.65
N THR A 71 -21.80 1.39 33.96
CA THR A 71 -20.58 1.81 34.63
C THR A 71 -19.39 2.01 33.67
N PRO A 72 -18.67 3.15 33.73
CA PRO A 72 -17.35 3.22 33.11
C PRO A 72 -16.49 2.14 33.79
N SER A 73 -16.27 1.02 33.10
CA SER A 73 -15.20 0.11 33.47
C SER A 73 -13.92 0.85 33.13
N GLU A 74 -13.45 1.58 34.14
CA GLU A 74 -12.06 1.62 34.56
C GLU A 74 -11.09 1.16 33.48
N THR A 75 -10.50 2.17 32.80
CA THR A 75 -9.05 2.32 32.70
C THR A 75 -8.26 1.05 33.00
N GLY A 76 -8.27 0.12 32.06
CA GLY A 76 -7.03 -0.54 31.69
C GLY A 76 -6.37 0.36 30.66
N GLU A 77 -5.62 1.37 31.10
CA GLU A 77 -4.57 1.91 30.24
C GLU A 77 -3.75 0.69 29.81
N PRO A 78 -3.64 0.36 28.51
CA PRO A 78 -2.78 -0.74 28.12
C PRO A 78 -1.39 -0.34 28.60
N THR A 79 -0.91 -0.95 29.69
CA THR A 79 0.51 -0.86 30.04
C THR A 79 1.23 -1.26 28.76
N PRO A 80 1.98 -0.34 28.11
CA PRO A 80 2.67 -0.68 26.88
C PRO A 80 3.56 -1.84 27.25
N SER A 81 3.22 -3.03 26.75
CA SER A 81 4.11 -4.18 26.85
C SER A 81 5.25 -3.86 25.90
N THR A 82 6.21 -3.07 26.38
CA THR A 82 7.47 -2.79 25.72
C THR A 82 8.15 -4.13 25.55
N THR A 83 7.87 -4.74 24.40
CA THR A 83 8.56 -5.96 24.01
C THR A 83 9.98 -5.53 23.70
N PRO A 84 10.99 -6.07 24.41
CA PRO A 84 12.37 -5.66 24.19
C PRO A 84 12.76 -5.96 22.75
N VAL A 85 13.41 -5.00 22.10
CA VAL A 85 13.89 -5.13 20.73
C VAL A 85 14.97 -6.22 20.68
N PRO A 86 14.79 -7.29 19.89
CA PRO A 86 15.84 -8.27 19.68
C PRO A 86 17.07 -7.61 19.05
N GLU A 87 18.27 -8.01 19.47
CA GLU A 87 19.50 -7.50 18.87
C GLU A 87 19.54 -7.76 17.36
N GLY A 88 19.93 -6.74 16.59
CA GLY A 88 19.97 -6.81 15.12
C GLY A 88 18.63 -6.58 14.43
N THR A 89 17.57 -6.19 15.16
CA THR A 89 16.32 -5.74 14.53
C THR A 89 16.55 -4.40 13.79
N PRO A 90 16.21 -4.30 12.49
CA PRO A 90 16.39 -3.07 11.73
C PRO A 90 15.39 -2.00 12.18
N ALA A 91 15.74 -0.71 12.00
CA ALA A 91 14.81 0.36 12.31
C ALA A 91 13.64 0.37 11.31
N CYS A 92 12.43 0.70 11.77
CA CYS A 92 11.25 0.70 10.90
C CYS A 92 11.41 1.63 9.69
N ALA A 93 12.01 2.81 9.88
CA ALA A 93 12.29 3.77 8.81
C ALA A 93 13.32 3.28 7.77
N GLU A 94 14.15 2.28 8.11
CA GLU A 94 15.11 1.68 7.15
C GLU A 94 14.48 0.57 6.31
N VAL A 95 13.45 -0.09 6.84
CA VAL A 95 12.76 -1.19 6.16
C VAL A 95 11.60 -0.69 5.30
N TRP A 96 10.83 0.26 5.82
CA TRP A 96 9.62 0.78 5.18
C TRP A 96 9.95 2.01 4.34
N VAL A 97 10.62 1.76 3.22
CA VAL A 97 10.96 2.76 2.20
C VAL A 97 10.27 2.36 0.90
N ASP A 98 9.61 3.31 0.24
CA ASP A 98 8.96 3.06 -1.04
C ASP A 98 9.92 2.44 -2.07
N GLY A 99 9.46 1.39 -2.76
CA GLY A 99 10.23 0.62 -3.73
C GLY A 99 11.32 -0.29 -3.14
N ALA A 100 11.54 -0.30 -1.83
CA ALA A 100 12.50 -1.22 -1.20
C ALA A 100 11.89 -2.62 -1.05
N SER A 101 12.70 -3.66 -1.19
CA SER A 101 12.20 -5.03 -1.07
C SER A 101 12.02 -5.47 0.39
N LEU A 102 10.80 -5.87 0.76
CA LEU A 102 10.49 -6.42 2.08
C LEU A 102 10.87 -7.92 2.15
N PRO A 103 11.74 -8.36 3.07
CA PRO A 103 12.13 -9.76 3.15
C PRO A 103 10.94 -10.70 3.40
N ARG A 104 10.94 -11.89 2.78
CA ARG A 104 9.92 -12.94 3.04
C ARG A 104 9.82 -13.36 4.50
N THR A 105 10.94 -13.25 5.22
CA THR A 105 11.10 -13.58 6.64
C THR A 105 10.92 -12.38 7.55
N TYR A 106 10.42 -11.24 7.05
CA TYR A 106 10.26 -10.02 7.84
C TYR A 106 9.41 -10.27 9.09
N ALA A 107 10.04 -10.08 10.26
CA ALA A 107 9.48 -10.41 11.56
C ALA A 107 8.97 -9.21 12.33
N GLY A 108 9.29 -7.99 11.89
CA GLY A 108 9.04 -6.74 12.59
C GLY A 108 10.25 -5.82 12.48
N CYS A 109 10.14 -4.64 13.08
CA CYS A 109 11.20 -3.63 13.10
C CYS A 109 11.24 -2.92 14.45
N ALA A 110 12.29 -2.14 14.68
CA ALA A 110 12.46 -1.35 15.87
C ALA A 110 11.99 0.09 15.64
N GLU A 111 11.19 0.60 16.57
CA GLU A 111 10.83 2.01 16.65
C GLU A 111 11.37 2.54 17.99
N GLY A 112 12.57 3.12 17.94
CA GLY A 112 13.36 3.41 19.14
C GLY A 112 13.71 2.14 19.90
N GLU A 113 13.25 2.04 21.15
CA GLU A 113 13.49 0.88 22.04
C GLU A 113 12.32 -0.12 22.03
N THR A 114 11.33 0.09 21.18
CA THR A 114 10.13 -0.76 21.10
C THR A 114 10.16 -1.63 19.86
N PHE A 115 9.92 -2.93 20.04
CA PHE A 115 9.71 -3.84 18.93
C PHE A 115 8.30 -3.68 18.37
N VAL A 116 8.20 -3.33 17.08
CA VAL A 116 6.94 -3.23 16.35
C VAL A 116 6.72 -4.53 15.58
N ALA A 117 5.72 -5.29 16.03
CA ALA A 117 5.29 -6.50 15.33
C ALA A 117 4.60 -6.11 14.00
N PRO A 118 4.83 -6.87 12.92
CA PRO A 118 4.23 -6.60 11.63
C PRO A 118 2.75 -6.94 11.65
N ASP A 119 1.93 -6.03 11.16
CA ASP A 119 0.51 -6.31 10.92
C ASP A 119 0.36 -7.09 9.61
N ARG A 120 -0.13 -8.33 9.70
CA ARG A 120 -0.12 -9.31 8.59
C ARG A 120 -1.55 -9.70 8.23
N LEU A 121 -1.87 -9.56 6.96
CA LEU A 121 -3.07 -10.12 6.34
C LEU A 121 -2.69 -11.39 5.58
N GLY A 122 -3.29 -12.52 5.94
CA GLY A 122 -3.11 -13.79 5.23
C GLY A 122 -3.97 -13.86 3.98
N CYS A 123 -3.37 -14.32 2.87
CA CYS A 123 -4.06 -14.56 1.61
C CYS A 123 -4.51 -16.01 1.47
N SER A 124 -5.54 -16.26 0.66
CA SER A 124 -6.01 -17.62 0.30
C SER A 124 -4.92 -18.43 -0.41
N SER A 125 -4.00 -17.75 -1.11
CA SER A 125 -2.81 -18.34 -1.74
C SER A 125 -1.68 -18.73 -0.77
N GLY A 126 -1.81 -18.44 0.53
CA GLY A 126 -0.76 -18.63 1.54
C GLY A 126 0.29 -17.51 1.57
N GLN A 127 0.21 -16.54 0.65
CA GLN A 127 0.99 -15.31 0.72
C GLN A 127 0.51 -14.42 1.88
N ARG A 128 1.30 -13.42 2.24
CA ARG A 128 1.01 -12.49 3.34
C ARG A 128 1.24 -11.06 2.87
N ILE A 129 0.22 -10.22 3.00
CA ILE A 129 0.38 -8.77 2.90
C ILE A 129 0.78 -8.26 4.29
N VAL A 130 1.81 -7.45 4.36
CA VAL A 130 2.29 -6.80 5.58
C VAL A 130 2.01 -5.31 5.48
N ARG A 131 1.59 -4.70 6.59
CA ARG A 131 1.20 -3.28 6.69
C ARG A 131 2.02 -2.57 7.75
N TYR A 132 2.24 -1.28 7.55
CA TYR A 132 2.93 -0.44 8.52
C TYR A 132 2.45 1.02 8.47
N ALA A 133 2.32 1.63 9.66
CA ALA A 133 2.03 3.05 9.86
C ALA A 133 0.83 3.61 9.06
N ASP A 134 -0.17 2.78 8.75
CA ASP A 134 -1.36 3.12 7.95
C ASP A 134 -1.05 3.79 6.59
N ARG A 135 0.14 3.57 6.04
CA ARG A 135 0.55 4.19 4.76
C ARG A 135 1.49 3.33 3.92
N PHE A 136 2.01 2.24 4.48
CA PHE A 136 2.86 1.31 3.75
C PHE A 136 2.21 -0.07 3.71
N TYR A 137 2.35 -0.73 2.57
CA TYR A 137 2.06 -2.16 2.45
C TYR A 137 3.04 -2.86 1.51
N ALA A 138 3.18 -4.17 1.70
CA ALA A 138 3.95 -5.01 0.79
C ALA A 138 3.47 -6.46 0.89
N VAL A 139 3.59 -7.22 -0.19
CA VAL A 139 3.58 -8.69 -0.07
C VAL A 139 4.94 -9.14 0.48
N ALA A 140 4.96 -10.06 1.44
CA ALA A 140 6.21 -10.55 2.00
C ALA A 140 7.11 -11.16 0.90
N GLY A 141 8.29 -10.56 0.67
CA GLY A 141 9.19 -10.91 -0.43
C GLY A 141 9.08 -10.04 -1.67
N SER A 142 8.27 -9.00 -1.65
CA SER A 142 8.05 -8.04 -2.74
C SER A 142 8.41 -6.63 -2.29
N ASP A 143 8.33 -5.68 -3.21
CA ASP A 143 8.64 -4.28 -2.95
C ASP A 143 7.55 -3.62 -2.08
N VAL A 144 7.99 -2.70 -1.23
CA VAL A 144 7.17 -1.85 -0.38
C VAL A 144 6.53 -0.78 -1.25
N THR A 145 5.24 -0.55 -1.03
CA THR A 145 4.48 0.53 -1.65
C THR A 145 4.05 1.50 -0.57
N GLU A 146 4.39 2.77 -0.77
CA GLU A 146 3.90 3.90 0.03
C GLU A 146 2.65 4.51 -0.61
N THR A 147 1.63 4.74 0.20
CA THR A 147 0.39 5.40 -0.21
C THR A 147 0.45 6.90 0.11
N SER A 148 -0.12 7.74 -0.75
CA SER A 148 -0.17 9.19 -0.54
C SER A 148 -1.14 9.62 0.58
N GLY A 149 -1.94 8.70 1.10
CA GLY A 149 -2.92 8.91 2.17
C GLY A 149 -3.13 7.63 2.99
N PRO A 150 -4.22 7.56 3.79
CA PRO A 150 -4.53 6.40 4.61
C PRO A 150 -4.64 5.12 3.76
N LEU A 151 -3.97 4.06 4.19
CA LEU A 151 -3.89 2.79 3.48
C LEU A 151 -5.28 2.22 3.17
N ALA A 152 -6.24 2.37 4.08
CA ALA A 152 -7.61 1.91 3.91
C ALA A 152 -8.39 2.60 2.77
N GLN A 153 -7.92 3.75 2.29
CA GLN A 153 -8.54 4.53 1.20
C GLN A 153 -7.79 4.39 -0.12
N ASP A 154 -6.65 3.70 -0.11
CA ASP A 154 -5.82 3.51 -1.28
C ASP A 154 -6.40 2.43 -2.20
N PRO A 155 -6.67 2.74 -3.48
CA PRO A 155 -7.28 1.79 -4.40
C PRO A 155 -6.37 0.60 -4.70
N ASP A 156 -5.05 0.81 -4.80
CA ASP A 156 -4.08 -0.24 -5.13
C ASP A 156 -3.94 -1.25 -3.99
N TYR A 157 -3.98 -0.78 -2.74
CA TYR A 157 -4.07 -1.64 -1.57
C TYR A 157 -5.39 -2.41 -1.53
N GLY A 158 -6.53 -1.76 -1.79
CA GLY A 158 -7.85 -2.41 -1.85
C GLY A 158 -7.88 -3.56 -2.87
N ASP A 159 -7.33 -3.29 -4.05
CA ASP A 159 -7.13 -4.25 -5.14
C ASP A 159 -6.21 -5.41 -4.76
N ALA A 160 -5.09 -5.12 -4.08
CA ALA A 160 -4.18 -6.15 -3.57
C ALA A 160 -4.88 -7.05 -2.54
N VAL A 161 -5.68 -6.47 -1.64
CA VAL A 161 -6.47 -7.23 -0.64
C VAL A 161 -7.54 -8.08 -1.30
N ALA A 162 -8.24 -7.58 -2.32
CA ALA A 162 -9.23 -8.34 -3.06
C ALA A 162 -8.59 -9.59 -3.71
N ARG A 163 -7.49 -9.40 -4.44
CA ARG A 163 -6.70 -10.50 -5.04
C ARG A 163 -6.15 -11.48 -4.00
N CYS A 164 -5.77 -10.97 -2.83
CA CYS A 164 -5.29 -11.77 -1.71
C CYS A 164 -6.38 -12.69 -1.14
N ARG A 165 -7.66 -12.29 -1.18
CA ARG A 165 -8.78 -13.05 -0.61
C ARG A 165 -9.40 -14.06 -1.57
N GLY A 166 -9.28 -13.85 -2.88
CA GLY A 166 -9.82 -14.74 -3.92
C GLY A 166 -11.08 -14.17 -4.53
#